data_AF-A0A962DAA5-F1
#
_entry.id   AF-A0A962DAA5-F1
#
_cell.length_a   1.000
_cell.length_b   1.000
_cell.length_c   1.000
_cell.angle_alpha   90.00
_cell.angle_beta   90.00
_cell.angle_gamma   90.00
#
_symmetry.space_group_name_H-M   'P 1'
#
loop_
_entity.id
_entity.type
_entity.pdbx_description
1 polymer ?
#
loop_
_entity_poly.entity_id
_entity_poly.type
_entity_poly.pdbx_seq_one_letter_code
_entity_poly.pdbx_strand_id
1 'polypeptide(L)'
;MSKVTLQQAADMAGISKQAIRKAVKAGKLTSDKDEQGRILVQAGDVERVWSRKPVTSEKLVVVGDGTTNHSALVDSGLQGKIDIRDKEISLLKAQIDDLKSERDDWKQAFEREQEQTRATTRLLEDQREKAEKGFWARLLGR
;
A
#
# COMPACT_ATOMS: atom_id res chain seq x y z
N MET A 1 -25.37 -25.74 16.46
CA MET A 1 -24.49 -25.31 15.35
C MET A 1 -25.30 -24.40 14.44
N SER A 2 -25.03 -23.09 14.46
CA SER A 2 -25.74 -22.11 13.63
C SER A 2 -25.36 -22.28 12.15
N LYS A 3 -26.36 -22.47 11.28
CA LYS A 3 -26.20 -22.51 9.82
C LYS A 3 -26.42 -21.10 9.26
N VAL A 4 -25.52 -20.63 8.42
CA VAL A 4 -25.56 -19.30 7.80
C VAL A 4 -25.57 -19.43 6.28
N THR A 5 -26.14 -18.44 5.62
CA THR A 5 -26.12 -18.40 4.15
C THR A 5 -24.71 -18.11 3.64
N LEU A 6 -24.43 -18.42 2.37
CA LEU A 6 -23.15 -18.07 1.74
C LEU A 6 -22.80 -16.58 1.82
N GLN A 7 -23.80 -15.70 1.81
CA GLN A 7 -23.59 -14.25 1.92
C GLN A 7 -23.18 -13.89 3.34
N GLN A 8 -23.91 -14.37 4.34
CA GLN A 8 -23.56 -14.17 5.75
C GLN A 8 -22.18 -14.76 6.09
N ALA A 9 -21.85 -15.94 5.55
CA ALA A 9 -20.52 -16.52 5.69
C ALA A 9 -19.41 -15.65 5.06
N ALA A 10 -19.69 -15.04 3.90
CA ALA A 10 -18.77 -14.12 3.24
C ALA A 10 -18.55 -12.85 4.07
N ASP A 11 -19.64 -12.29 4.60
CA ASP A 11 -19.60 -11.13 5.47
C ASP A 11 -18.85 -11.46 6.77
N MET A 12 -19.13 -12.62 7.38
CA MET A 12 -18.41 -13.13 8.55
C MET A 12 -16.91 -13.36 8.29
N ALA A 13 -16.52 -13.80 7.10
CA ALA A 13 -15.11 -14.06 6.79
C ALA A 13 -14.37 -12.84 6.17
N GLY A 14 -15.09 -11.79 5.78
CA GLY A 14 -14.50 -10.62 5.09
C GLY A 14 -13.98 -10.93 3.69
N ILE A 15 -14.53 -11.95 3.01
CA ILE A 15 -14.11 -12.40 1.68
C ILE A 15 -15.29 -12.46 0.71
N SER A 16 -15.01 -12.62 -0.58
CA SER A 16 -16.07 -12.71 -1.59
C SER A 16 -16.91 -14.00 -1.44
N LYS A 17 -18.19 -13.92 -1.78
CA LYS A 17 -19.11 -15.07 -1.87
C LYS A 17 -18.57 -16.21 -2.75
N GLN A 18 -17.79 -15.87 -3.79
CA GLN A 18 -17.15 -16.85 -4.67
C GLN A 18 -16.05 -17.63 -3.94
N ALA A 19 -15.28 -16.99 -3.07
CA ALA A 19 -14.26 -17.65 -2.26
C ALA A 19 -14.87 -18.66 -1.27
N ILE A 20 -16.01 -18.32 -0.63
CA ILE A 20 -16.78 -19.26 0.19
C ILE A 20 -17.30 -20.44 -0.64
N ARG A 21 -17.83 -20.21 -1.85
CA ARG A 21 -18.23 -21.30 -2.75
C ARG A 21 -17.07 -22.22 -3.13
N LYS A 22 -15.89 -21.66 -3.40
CA LYS A 22 -14.68 -22.43 -3.70
C LYS A 22 -14.26 -23.28 -2.49
N ALA A 23 -14.40 -22.75 -1.28
CA ALA A 23 -14.11 -23.46 -0.03
C ALA A 23 -15.04 -24.65 0.21
N VAL A 24 -16.34 -24.46 -0.04
CA VAL A 24 -17.33 -25.54 0.00
C VAL A 24 -16.99 -26.62 -1.03
N LYS A 25 -16.69 -26.23 -2.28
CA LYS A 25 -16.29 -27.18 -3.34
C LYS A 25 -14.99 -27.93 -3.00
N ALA A 26 -14.08 -27.28 -2.28
CA ALA A 26 -12.83 -27.88 -1.81
C ALA A 26 -12.99 -28.74 -0.54
N GLY A 27 -14.22 -28.91 -0.01
CA GLY A 27 -14.48 -29.70 1.19
C GLY A 27 -13.99 -29.06 2.50
N LYS A 28 -13.63 -27.78 2.48
CA LYS A 28 -13.11 -27.07 3.67
C LYS A 28 -14.20 -26.58 4.63
N LEU A 29 -15.42 -26.44 4.12
CA LEU A 29 -16.58 -25.98 4.87
C LEU A 29 -17.69 -27.03 4.75
N THR A 30 -18.32 -27.41 5.85
CA THR A 30 -19.50 -28.26 5.80
C THR A 30 -20.68 -27.43 5.31
N SER A 31 -21.27 -27.88 4.21
CA SER A 31 -22.45 -27.26 3.60
C SER A 31 -23.64 -28.20 3.61
N ASP A 32 -24.82 -27.63 3.77
CA ASP A 32 -26.11 -28.30 3.66
C ASP A 32 -26.99 -27.58 2.62
N LYS A 33 -28.01 -28.26 2.11
CA LYS A 33 -28.99 -27.65 1.21
C LYS A 33 -30.33 -27.54 1.94
N ASP A 34 -30.88 -26.34 1.93
CA ASP A 34 -32.22 -26.09 2.44
C ASP A 34 -33.30 -26.64 1.48
N GLU A 35 -34.56 -26.69 1.94
CA GLU A 35 -35.73 -27.15 1.16
C GLU A 35 -35.89 -26.38 -0.17
N GLN A 36 -35.38 -25.15 -0.22
CA GLN A 36 -35.40 -24.26 -1.38
C GLN A 36 -34.15 -24.40 -2.28
N GLY A 37 -33.30 -25.41 -2.03
CA GLY A 37 -32.05 -25.66 -2.77
C GLY A 37 -30.92 -24.65 -2.48
N ARG A 38 -31.05 -23.83 -1.44
CA ARG A 38 -30.04 -22.85 -1.03
C ARG A 38 -28.94 -23.53 -0.23
N ILE A 39 -27.70 -23.15 -0.50
CA ILE A 39 -26.54 -23.68 0.22
C ILE A 39 -26.37 -22.92 1.54
N LEU A 40 -26.46 -23.66 2.65
CA LEU A 40 -26.19 -23.21 4.00
C LEU A 40 -24.83 -23.76 4.44
N VAL A 41 -24.06 -22.98 5.19
CA VAL A 41 -22.74 -23.34 5.68
C VAL A 41 -22.73 -23.23 7.20
N GLN A 42 -21.98 -24.08 7.90
CA GLN A 42 -21.85 -23.96 9.35
C GLN A 42 -21.00 -22.74 9.73
N ALA A 43 -21.53 -21.87 10.60
CA ALA A 43 -20.83 -20.67 11.06
C ALA A 43 -19.49 -21.00 11.74
N GLY A 44 -19.46 -22.06 12.57
CA GLY A 44 -18.25 -22.49 13.26
C GLY A 44 -17.15 -22.97 12.30
N ASP A 45 -17.51 -23.58 11.17
CA ASP A 45 -16.51 -23.94 10.14
C ASP A 45 -15.93 -22.70 9.46
N VAL A 46 -16.77 -21.68 9.22
CA VAL A 46 -16.32 -20.41 8.62
C VAL A 46 -15.36 -19.71 9.57
N GLU A 47 -15.68 -19.63 10.86
CA GLU A 47 -14.80 -19.04 11.88
C GLU A 47 -13.53 -19.86 12.12
N ARG A 48 -13.57 -21.18 11.93
CA ARG A 48 -12.37 -22.02 12.01
C ARG A 48 -11.44 -21.81 10.81
N VAL A 49 -11.99 -21.71 9.60
CA VAL A 49 -11.20 -21.60 8.37
C VAL A 49 -10.77 -20.16 8.08
N TRP A 50 -11.68 -19.23 8.34
CA TRP A 50 -11.49 -17.78 8.27
C TRP A 50 -11.84 -17.19 9.63
N SER A 51 -11.01 -17.49 10.62
CA SER A 51 -11.05 -16.75 11.87
C SER A 51 -10.90 -15.28 11.48
N ARG A 52 -11.91 -14.45 11.82
CA ARG A 52 -11.72 -13.00 11.81
C ARG A 52 -10.58 -12.74 12.77
N LYS A 53 -9.37 -12.69 12.24
CA LYS A 53 -8.24 -12.17 12.97
C LYS A 53 -8.58 -10.70 13.16
N PRO A 54 -8.79 -10.17 14.39
CA PRO A 54 -8.42 -8.78 14.59
C PRO A 54 -6.98 -8.67 14.08
N VAL A 55 -6.69 -7.63 13.30
CA VAL A 55 -5.41 -7.41 12.61
C VAL A 55 -4.22 -7.86 13.48
N THR A 56 -3.82 -9.12 13.34
CA THR A 56 -2.62 -9.79 13.85
C THR A 56 -2.70 -11.22 13.35
N SER A 57 -1.77 -11.56 12.47
CA SER A 57 -1.74 -12.75 11.64
C SER A 57 -1.28 -13.99 12.41
N GLU A 58 -2.09 -14.59 13.28
CA GLU A 58 -1.74 -15.89 13.91
C GLU A 58 -2.39 -17.09 13.22
N LYS A 59 -1.57 -17.85 12.51
CA LYS A 59 -1.94 -19.11 11.88
C LYS A 59 -1.98 -20.18 12.97
N LEU A 60 -3.18 -20.58 13.40
CA LEU A 60 -3.38 -21.71 14.30
C LEU A 60 -2.89 -23.00 13.64
N VAL A 61 -1.87 -23.62 14.23
CA VAL A 61 -1.52 -25.03 14.01
C VAL A 61 -2.14 -25.80 15.17
N VAL A 62 -2.90 -26.84 14.84
CA VAL A 62 -3.62 -27.69 15.79
C VAL A 62 -2.63 -28.55 16.60
N VAL A 63 -2.70 -28.36 17.92
CA VAL A 63 -2.51 -29.27 19.07
C VAL A 63 -1.74 -30.58 18.82
N GLY A 64 -0.58 -30.66 19.46
CA GLY A 64 0.07 -31.88 19.92
C GLY A 64 0.70 -31.60 21.29
N ASP A 65 0.33 -32.42 22.26
CA ASP A 65 0.61 -32.41 23.71
C ASP A 65 2.06 -32.03 24.13
N GLY A 66 2.22 -31.23 25.20
CA GLY A 66 3.56 -30.90 25.73
C GLY A 66 3.71 -29.54 26.43
N THR A 67 3.21 -29.45 27.66
CA THR A 67 3.72 -28.68 28.82
C THR A 67 4.81 -27.58 28.61
N THR A 68 4.37 -26.34 28.85
CA THR A 68 5.07 -25.28 29.63
C THR A 68 6.35 -24.60 29.10
N ASN A 69 6.81 -24.85 27.86
CA ASN A 69 7.95 -24.10 27.28
C ASN A 69 7.61 -23.24 26.05
N HIS A 70 6.37 -23.27 25.56
CA HIS A 70 5.98 -22.59 24.33
C HIS A 70 5.81 -21.06 24.47
N SER A 71 5.50 -20.54 25.66
CA SER A 71 5.22 -19.11 25.83
C SER A 71 6.47 -18.24 25.64
N ALA A 72 7.64 -18.65 26.17
CA ALA A 72 8.88 -17.87 26.06
C ALA A 72 9.45 -17.88 24.63
N LEU A 73 9.30 -19.00 23.90
CA LEU A 73 9.77 -19.10 22.52
C LEU A 73 8.89 -18.27 21.57
N VAL A 74 7.57 -18.27 21.78
CA VAL A 74 6.63 -17.45 21.00
C VAL A 74 6.87 -15.96 21.26
N ASP A 75 7.10 -15.56 22.51
CA ASP A 75 7.40 -14.17 22.86
C ASP A 75 8.72 -13.67 22.24
N SER A 76 9.79 -14.49 22.27
CA SER A 76 11.04 -14.18 21.57
C SER A 76 10.89 -14.08 20.04
N GLY A 77 10.02 -14.92 19.45
CA GLY A 77 9.74 -14.92 18.02
C GLY A 77 8.86 -13.74 17.58
N LEU A 78 7.99 -13.25 18.47
CA LEU A 78 7.20 -12.03 18.27
C LEU A 78 8.08 -10.80 18.41
N GLN A 79 8.94 -10.74 19.42
CA GLN A 79 9.89 -9.65 19.61
C GLN A 79 10.84 -9.52 18.43
N GLY A 80 11.40 -10.64 17.94
CA GLY A 80 12.26 -10.62 16.75
C GLY A 80 11.54 -10.12 15.48
N LYS A 81 10.23 -10.41 15.34
CA LYS A 81 9.43 -9.89 14.22
C LYS A 81 9.18 -8.38 14.35
N ILE A 82 8.94 -7.89 15.56
CA ILE A 82 8.80 -6.46 15.83
C ILE A 82 10.11 -5.74 15.49
N ASP A 83 11.25 -6.26 15.96
CA ASP A 83 12.56 -5.67 15.70
C ASP A 83 12.89 -5.62 14.20
N ILE A 84 12.53 -6.67 13.43
CA ILE A 84 12.69 -6.69 11.98
C ILE A 84 11.79 -5.63 11.32
N ARG A 85 10.54 -5.51 11.77
CA ARG A 85 9.58 -4.53 11.24
C ARG A 85 10.00 -3.10 11.57
N ASP A 86 10.52 -2.85 12.76
CA ASP A 86 11.03 -1.53 13.17
C ASP A 86 12.26 -1.14 12.36
N LYS A 87 13.16 -2.09 12.09
CA LYS A 87 14.29 -1.89 11.16
C LYS A 87 13.80 -1.55 9.75
N GLU A 88 12.81 -2.28 9.23
CA GLU A 88 12.23 -2.02 7.92
C GLU A 88 11.58 -0.64 7.85
N ILE A 89 10.81 -0.25 8.87
CA ILE A 89 10.21 1.08 8.99
C ILE A 89 11.30 2.16 9.03
N SER A 90 12.37 1.94 9.80
CA SER A 90 13.47 2.90 9.91
C SER A 90 14.18 3.10 8.57
N LEU A 91 14.39 2.02 7.81
CA LEU A 91 15.01 2.06 6.49
C LEU A 91 14.12 2.80 5.49
N LEU A 92 12.81 2.49 5.48
CA LEU A 92 11.85 3.17 4.61
C LEU A 92 11.73 4.66 4.94
N LYS A 93 11.78 5.04 6.22
CA LYS A 93 11.80 6.45 6.62
C LYS A 93 13.05 7.16 6.11
N ALA A 94 14.23 6.54 6.25
CA ALA A 94 15.48 7.09 5.72
C ALA A 94 15.39 7.30 4.20
N GLN A 95 14.91 6.30 3.45
CA GLN A 95 14.72 6.41 2.00
C GLN A 95 13.73 7.52 1.62
N ILE A 96 12.65 7.69 2.39
CA ILE A 96 11.70 8.79 2.16
C ILE A 96 12.39 10.14 2.37
N ASP A 97 13.21 10.28 3.39
CA ASP A 97 13.89 11.53 3.68
C ASP A 97 14.98 11.84 2.63
N ASP A 98 15.71 10.83 2.14
CA ASP A 98 16.63 10.97 1.00
C ASP A 98 15.88 11.45 -0.26
N LEU A 99 14.76 10.80 -0.61
CA LEU A 99 13.93 11.19 -1.77
C LEU A 99 13.34 12.60 -1.62
N LYS A 100 13.01 13.02 -0.39
CA LYS A 100 12.56 14.39 -0.13
C LYS A 100 13.70 15.38 -0.35
N SER A 101 14.90 15.08 0.15
CA SER A 101 16.09 15.92 -0.04
C SER A 101 16.38 16.07 -1.52
N GLU A 102 16.46 14.97 -2.27
CA GLU A 102 16.68 15.00 -3.71
C GLU A 102 15.64 15.87 -4.41
N ARG A 103 14.34 15.65 -4.15
CA ARG A 103 13.28 16.47 -4.74
C ARG A 103 13.47 17.96 -4.44
N ASP A 104 13.86 18.31 -3.23
CA ASP A 104 14.02 19.70 -2.83
C ASP A 104 15.29 20.32 -3.49
N ASP A 105 16.35 19.54 -3.67
CA ASP A 105 17.52 19.92 -4.47
C ASP A 105 17.15 20.13 -5.95
N TRP A 106 16.37 19.23 -6.54
CA TRP A 106 15.85 19.35 -7.91
C TRP A 106 15.00 20.61 -8.09
N LYS A 107 14.12 20.91 -7.12
CA LYS A 107 13.32 22.15 -7.15
C LYS A 107 14.21 23.39 -7.13
N GLN A 108 15.22 23.43 -6.27
CA GLN A 108 16.16 24.56 -6.22
C GLN A 108 16.98 24.67 -7.52
N ALA A 109 17.45 23.56 -8.07
CA ALA A 109 18.19 23.55 -9.32
C ALA A 109 17.32 24.09 -10.48
N PHE A 110 16.06 23.63 -10.55
CA PHE A 110 15.10 24.09 -11.55
C PHE A 110 14.76 25.58 -11.40
N GLU A 111 14.59 26.07 -10.17
CA GLU A 111 14.34 27.49 -9.91
C GLU A 111 15.52 28.36 -10.36
N ARG A 112 16.76 27.95 -10.01
CA ARG A 112 17.97 28.64 -10.47
C ARG A 112 18.09 28.65 -11.99
N GLU A 113 17.80 27.54 -12.65
CA GLU A 113 17.83 27.44 -14.12
C GLU A 113 16.78 28.37 -14.76
N GLN A 114 15.57 28.45 -14.19
CA GLN A 114 14.55 29.39 -14.65
C GLN A 114 14.99 30.85 -14.46
N GLU A 115 15.59 31.19 -13.32
CA GLU A 115 16.11 32.54 -13.07
C GLU A 115 17.19 32.92 -14.09
N GLN A 116 18.13 32.01 -14.36
CA GLN A 116 19.18 32.20 -15.37
C GLN A 116 18.58 32.35 -16.77
N THR A 117 17.62 31.51 -17.13
CA THR A 117 16.91 31.60 -18.42
C THR A 117 16.21 32.95 -18.55
N ARG A 118 15.47 33.38 -17.54
CA ARG A 118 14.80 34.70 -17.55
C ARG A 118 15.80 35.85 -17.64
N ALA A 119 16.93 35.77 -16.94
CA ALA A 119 17.97 36.80 -17.01
C ALA A 119 18.59 36.88 -18.41
N THR A 120 18.92 35.74 -19.02
CA THR A 120 19.48 35.70 -20.38
C THR A 120 18.47 36.15 -21.43
N THR A 121 17.19 35.75 -21.33
CA THR A 121 16.14 36.23 -22.23
C THR A 121 15.98 37.75 -22.18
N ARG A 122 15.95 38.35 -20.98
CA ARG A 122 15.88 39.82 -20.83
C ARG A 122 17.08 40.54 -21.45
N LEU A 123 18.29 39.99 -21.31
CA LEU A 123 19.49 40.57 -21.93
C LEU A 123 19.43 40.49 -23.46
N LEU A 124 18.94 39.38 -24.01
CA LEU A 124 18.75 39.21 -25.45
C LEU A 124 17.67 40.16 -26.00
N GLU A 125 16.58 40.35 -25.27
CA GLU A 125 15.53 41.31 -25.63
C GLU A 125 16.05 42.75 -25.65
N ASP A 126 16.79 43.19 -24.63
CA ASP A 126 17.39 44.54 -24.58
C ASP A 126 18.43 44.75 -25.70
N GLN A 127 19.26 43.75 -25.99
CA GLN A 127 20.20 43.82 -27.13
C GLN A 127 19.45 43.89 -28.47
N ARG A 128 18.36 43.14 -28.63
CA ARG A 128 17.54 43.15 -29.84
C ARG A 128 16.87 44.51 -30.03
N GLU A 129 16.29 45.09 -28.99
CA GLU A 129 15.70 46.44 -29.09
C GLU A 129 16.72 47.50 -29.50
N LYS A 130 17.93 47.46 -28.92
CA LYS A 130 19.02 48.37 -29.28
C LYS A 130 19.47 48.19 -30.73
N ALA A 131 19.60 46.93 -31.17
CA ALA A 131 19.97 46.60 -32.55
C ALA A 131 18.90 47.06 -33.56
N GLU A 132 17.61 46.82 -33.29
CA GLU A 132 16.51 47.26 -34.15
C GLU A 132 16.47 48.80 -34.25
N LYS A 133 16.55 49.52 -33.12
CA LYS A 133 16.59 51.00 -33.11
C LYS A 133 17.79 51.56 -33.90
N GLY A 134 18.98 50.98 -33.74
CA GLY A 134 20.19 51.40 -34.46
C GLY A 134 20.18 51.05 -35.96
N PHE A 135 19.61 49.91 -36.32
CA PHE A 135 19.44 49.49 -37.72
C PHE A 135 18.45 50.41 -38.46
N TRP A 136 17.29 50.68 -37.86
CA TRP A 136 16.28 51.57 -38.46
C TRP A 136 16.73 53.02 -38.54
N ALA A 137 17.48 53.53 -37.55
CA ALA A 137 18.06 54.88 -37.59
C ALA A 137 19.00 55.07 -38.81
N ARG A 138 19.83 54.06 -39.13
CA ARG A 138 20.73 54.09 -40.29
C ARG A 138 20.01 53.94 -41.62
N LEU A 139 18.89 53.20 -41.65
CA LEU A 139 18.14 52.93 -42.89
C LEU A 139 17.16 54.05 -43.28
N LEU A 140 16.53 54.71 -42.30
CA LEU A 140 15.51 55.74 -42.53
C LEU A 140 16.05 57.17 -42.57
N GLY A 141 17.36 57.36 -42.51
CA GLY A 141 18.00 58.66 -42.73
C GLY A 141 17.70 59.67 -41.62
N ARG A 142 18.24 59.40 -40.42
CA ARG A 142 18.69 60.44 -39.49
C ARG A 142 20.17 60.24 -39.19
#